data_AF-A0A285JUP1-F1
#
_entry.id   AF-A0A285JUP1-F1
#
_cell.length_a   1.000
_cell.length_b   1.000
_cell.length_c   1.000
_cell.angle_alpha   90.00
_cell.angle_beta   90.00
_cell.angle_gamma   90.00
#
_symmetry.space_group_name_H-M   'P 1'
#
loop_
_entity.id
_entity.type
_entity.pdbx_description
1 polymer ?
#
loop_
_entity_poly.entity_id
_entity_poly.type
_entity_poly.pdbx_seq_one_letter_code
_entity_poly.pdbx_strand_id
1 'polypeptide(L)'
;MPDRARKRAIRALAAELGVAYSVAARVKDEHRALMFAARERRTFLARVRDSRQAAELPLGRAAHLVTRFPAMRAEALYSGEGRETAIAMLYAVVEHESPDLLPPKDELAWAAGLGEDAGVDVACAAVDRAARLLLDGDRWRLWVRIEAALTAGETNPDRRVRDAAITLGRELRSTSLRSSMDAARQILDALLVEAYGGLPPGVKVRVGGETGTVVGARWERSGPPSDYLVHLDGVQVTAAASTVTTA
;
A
#
# COMPACT_ATOMS: atom_id res chain seq x y z
N MET A 1 -1.24 6.23 26.96
CA MET A 1 0.16 6.63 27.33
C MET A 1 1.12 6.62 26.10
N PRO A 2 0.78 7.28 24.98
CA PRO A 2 1.49 7.14 23.69
C PRO A 2 2.76 8.00 23.57
N ASP A 3 2.88 9.01 24.42
CA ASP A 3 3.98 9.98 24.40
C ASP A 3 5.32 9.35 24.79
N ARG A 4 5.31 8.25 25.56
CA ARG A 4 6.54 7.58 26.04
C ARG A 4 7.26 6.80 24.94
N ALA A 5 6.54 6.10 24.06
CA ALA A 5 7.13 5.34 22.96
C ALA A 5 7.67 6.27 21.86
N ARG A 6 6.91 7.30 21.50
CA ARG A 6 7.37 8.38 20.61
C ARG A 6 8.60 9.08 21.20
N LYS A 7 8.59 9.40 22.49
CA LYS A 7 9.75 9.95 23.20
C LYS A 7 10.94 9.00 23.17
N ARG A 8 10.76 7.68 23.30
CA ARG A 8 11.86 6.71 23.17
C ARG A 8 12.42 6.63 21.75
N ALA A 9 11.58 6.56 20.72
CA ALA A 9 12.03 6.50 19.33
C ALA A 9 12.76 7.79 18.91
N ILE A 10 12.25 8.96 19.31
CA ILE A 10 12.91 10.24 19.04
C ILE A 10 14.20 10.38 19.87
N ARG A 11 14.25 9.86 21.11
CA ARG A 11 15.50 9.81 21.89
C ARG A 11 16.53 8.87 21.27
N ALA A 12 16.12 7.73 20.73
CA ALA A 12 17.01 6.79 20.04
C ALA A 12 17.59 7.45 18.78
N LEU A 13 16.75 8.11 17.97
CA LEU A 13 17.18 8.86 16.80
C LEU A 13 18.09 10.06 17.18
N ALA A 14 17.79 10.75 18.28
CA ALA A 14 18.62 11.83 18.81
C ALA A 14 20.00 11.33 19.25
N ALA A 15 20.06 10.17 19.91
CA ALA A 15 21.32 9.55 20.35
C ALA A 15 22.15 9.04 19.17
N GLU A 16 21.51 8.44 18.16
CA GLU A 16 22.17 7.97 16.93
C GLU A 16 22.78 9.13 16.13
N LEU A 17 22.07 10.26 16.05
CA LEU A 17 22.51 11.43 15.29
C LEU A 17 23.37 12.41 16.12
N GLY A 18 23.50 12.20 17.43
CA GLY A 18 24.19 13.13 18.33
C GLY A 18 23.54 14.52 18.43
N VAL A 19 22.22 14.62 18.20
CA VAL A 19 21.46 15.88 18.17
C VAL A 19 20.43 15.99 19.27
N ALA A 20 19.92 17.20 19.52
CA ALA A 20 18.85 17.41 20.50
C ALA A 20 17.54 16.72 20.10
N TYR A 21 16.75 16.29 21.11
CA TYR A 21 15.47 15.61 20.93
C TYR A 21 14.49 16.34 20.00
N SER A 22 14.36 17.67 20.15
CA SER A 22 13.47 18.50 19.32
C SER A 22 13.90 18.54 17.85
N VAL A 23 15.20 18.41 17.58
CA VAL A 23 15.75 18.32 16.22
C VAL A 23 15.42 16.96 15.61
N ALA A 24 15.67 15.86 16.32
CA ALA A 24 15.31 14.52 15.85
C ALA A 24 13.79 14.35 15.63
N ALA A 25 12.95 15.00 16.44
CA ALA A 25 11.50 15.01 16.27
C ALA A 25 11.09 15.66 14.94
N ARG A 26 11.72 16.80 14.61
CA ARG A 26 11.52 17.53 13.36
C ARG A 26 12.00 16.73 12.15
N VAL A 27 13.18 16.10 12.26
CA VAL A 27 13.79 15.29 11.20
C VAL A 27 12.90 14.11 10.79
N LYS A 28 12.16 13.49 11.71
CA LYS A 28 11.25 12.37 11.38
C LYS A 28 10.08 12.81 10.49
N ASP A 29 9.46 13.95 10.80
CA ASP A 29 8.37 14.52 10.00
C ASP A 29 8.92 15.15 8.71
N GLU A 30 10.10 15.76 8.76
CA GLU A 30 10.84 16.25 7.60
C GLU A 30 11.24 15.12 6.65
N HIS A 31 11.60 13.92 7.12
CA HIS A 31 11.98 12.81 6.24
C HIS A 31 10.82 12.39 5.32
N ARG A 32 9.60 12.29 5.86
CA ARG A 32 8.40 12.02 5.06
C ARG A 32 8.12 13.17 4.08
N ALA A 33 8.21 14.42 4.54
CA ALA A 33 8.05 15.60 3.69
C ALA A 33 9.11 15.68 2.58
N LEU A 34 10.36 15.31 2.87
CA LEU A 34 11.48 15.28 1.94
C LEU A 34 11.30 14.19 0.87
N MET A 35 10.75 13.03 1.22
CA MET A 35 10.42 11.99 0.24
C MET A 35 9.34 12.46 -0.75
N PHE A 36 8.32 13.18 -0.29
CA PHE A 36 7.32 13.80 -1.17
C PHE A 36 7.93 14.93 -2.02
N ALA A 37 8.69 15.83 -1.41
CA ALA A 37 9.35 16.93 -2.12
C ALA A 37 10.37 16.44 -3.16
N ALA A 38 11.08 15.33 -2.90
CA ALA A 38 11.97 14.71 -3.86
C ALA A 38 11.21 14.14 -5.08
N ARG A 39 10.01 13.58 -4.87
CA ARG A 39 9.15 13.10 -5.95
C ARG A 39 8.60 14.23 -6.81
N GLU A 40 8.29 15.39 -6.22
CA GLU A 40 7.85 16.59 -6.95
C GLU A 40 8.96 17.23 -7.79
N ARG A 41 10.23 17.05 -7.39
CA ARG A 41 11.41 17.57 -8.10
C ARG A 41 11.93 16.66 -9.21
N ARG A 42 11.25 15.55 -9.50
CA ARG A 42 11.63 14.62 -10.58
C ARG A 42 11.49 15.28 -11.95
N THR A 43 12.41 14.98 -12.86
CA THR A 43 12.28 15.40 -14.25
C THR A 43 11.02 14.79 -14.87
N PHE A 44 10.47 15.43 -15.90
CA PHE A 44 9.31 14.90 -16.62
C PHE A 44 9.54 13.46 -17.11
N LEU A 45 10.71 13.19 -17.70
CA LEU A 45 11.06 11.84 -18.18
C LEU A 45 11.10 10.79 -17.06
N ALA A 46 11.61 11.16 -15.87
CA ALA A 46 11.59 10.27 -14.71
C ALA A 46 10.15 9.99 -14.27
N ARG A 47 9.29 11.00 -14.20
CA ARG A 47 7.88 10.83 -13.85
C ARG A 47 7.14 9.93 -14.85
N VAL A 48 7.31 10.15 -16.16
CA VAL A 48 6.71 9.31 -17.20
C VAL A 48 7.17 7.86 -17.10
N ARG A 49 8.47 7.62 -16.81
CA ARG A 49 8.98 6.27 -16.58
C ARG A 49 8.30 5.61 -15.38
N ASP A 50 8.18 6.34 -14.28
CA ASP A 50 7.60 5.83 -13.03
C ASP A 50 6.09 5.55 -13.19
N SER A 51 5.36 6.40 -13.90
CA SER A 51 3.94 6.20 -14.19
C SER A 51 3.71 5.06 -15.20
N ARG A 52 4.61 4.85 -16.16
CA ARG A 52 4.59 3.66 -17.04
C ARG A 52 4.81 2.38 -16.25
N GLN A 53 5.75 2.37 -15.31
CA GLN A 53 5.92 1.24 -14.40
C GLN A 53 4.66 1.03 -13.55
N ALA A 54 4.03 2.09 -13.03
CA ALA A 54 2.79 2.01 -12.25
C ALA A 54 1.59 1.43 -13.04
N ALA A 55 1.61 1.57 -14.37
CA ALA A 55 0.61 1.05 -15.30
C ALA A 55 0.84 -0.43 -15.68
N GLU A 56 2.00 -1.02 -15.36
CA GLU A 56 2.30 -2.41 -15.74
C GLU A 56 1.77 -3.40 -14.67
N LEU A 57 0.63 -4.04 -14.92
CA LEU A 57 0.11 -5.11 -14.08
C LEU A 57 0.73 -6.48 -14.45
N PRO A 58 0.88 -7.40 -13.48
CA PRO A 58 0.73 -7.19 -12.04
C PRO A 58 2.00 -6.63 -11.36
N LEU A 59 3.18 -6.84 -11.96
CA LEU A 59 4.49 -6.63 -11.31
C LEU A 59 4.87 -5.14 -11.19
N GLY A 60 4.76 -4.37 -12.27
CA GLY A 60 5.18 -2.97 -12.28
C GLY A 60 4.39 -2.09 -11.31
N ARG A 61 3.06 -2.27 -11.26
CA ARG A 61 2.19 -1.58 -10.30
C ARG A 61 2.57 -1.92 -8.87
N ALA A 62 2.77 -3.20 -8.56
CA ALA A 62 3.20 -3.64 -7.23
C ALA A 62 4.54 -3.01 -6.81
N ALA A 63 5.53 -3.03 -7.70
CA ALA A 63 6.85 -2.42 -7.47
C ALA A 63 6.76 -0.90 -7.26
N HIS A 64 5.93 -0.22 -8.08
CA HIS A 64 5.69 1.21 -7.94
C HIS A 64 5.08 1.54 -6.57
N LEU A 65 4.06 0.80 -6.14
CA LEU A 65 3.40 1.03 -4.85
C LEU A 65 4.34 0.80 -3.67
N VAL A 66 5.16 -0.26 -3.71
CA VAL A 66 6.17 -0.51 -2.67
C VAL A 66 7.22 0.58 -2.59
N THR A 67 7.58 1.17 -3.73
CA THR A 67 8.49 2.32 -3.78
C THR A 67 7.82 3.60 -3.25
N ARG A 68 6.52 3.79 -3.51
CA ARG A 68 5.72 4.92 -3.01
C ARG A 68 5.48 4.88 -1.51
N PHE A 69 5.31 3.69 -0.95
CA PHE A 69 5.01 3.48 0.46
C PHE A 69 6.15 2.71 1.15
N PRO A 70 7.29 3.38 1.41
CA PRO A 70 8.43 2.73 2.05
C PRO A 70 8.12 2.31 3.48
N ALA A 71 8.80 1.26 3.95
CA ALA A 71 8.65 0.76 5.32
C ALA A 71 8.97 1.84 6.36
N MET A 72 8.04 2.07 7.29
CA MET A 72 8.23 2.99 8.39
C MET A 72 8.76 2.23 9.62
N ARG A 73 10.09 2.33 9.83
CA ARG A 73 10.83 1.61 10.89
C ARG A 73 10.25 1.76 12.30
N ALA A 74 9.63 2.90 12.61
CA ALA A 74 9.17 3.20 13.96
C ALA A 74 7.86 2.49 14.37
N GLU A 75 7.03 2.06 13.41
CA GLU A 75 5.67 1.57 13.68
C GLU A 75 5.35 0.25 12.96
N ALA A 76 6.36 -0.41 12.38
CA ALA A 76 6.23 -1.60 11.52
C ALA A 76 5.20 -1.45 10.38
N LEU A 77 4.82 -0.22 10.04
CA LEU A 77 3.89 0.10 8.97
C LEU A 77 4.57 -0.01 7.61
N TYR A 78 3.84 -0.54 6.63
CA TYR A 78 4.30 -0.86 5.28
C TYR A 78 5.51 -1.80 5.27
N SER A 79 5.77 -2.51 6.39
CA SER A 79 6.94 -3.36 6.56
C SER A 79 6.60 -4.83 6.36
N GLY A 80 7.53 -5.58 5.77
CA GLY A 80 7.32 -6.99 5.43
C GLY A 80 8.13 -7.34 4.18
N GLU A 81 8.97 -8.37 4.30
CA GLU A 81 9.63 -8.96 3.13
C GLU A 81 8.57 -9.51 2.17
N GLY A 82 8.79 -9.44 0.86
CA GLY A 82 7.85 -9.96 -0.14
C GLY A 82 6.53 -9.17 -0.28
N ARG A 83 6.40 -7.97 0.28
CA ARG A 83 5.18 -7.14 0.11
C ARG A 83 4.88 -6.78 -1.34
N GLU A 84 5.92 -6.62 -2.16
CA GLU A 84 5.79 -6.42 -3.62
C GLU A 84 5.16 -7.65 -4.27
N THR A 85 5.74 -8.82 -4.02
CA THR A 85 5.23 -10.12 -4.47
C THR A 85 3.78 -10.34 -4.03
N ALA A 86 3.46 -10.03 -2.78
CA ALA A 86 2.10 -10.16 -2.26
C ALA A 86 1.10 -9.29 -3.04
N ILE A 87 1.41 -8.00 -3.26
CA ILE A 87 0.56 -7.11 -4.05
C ILE A 87 0.42 -7.61 -5.50
N ALA A 88 1.52 -8.05 -6.12
CA ALA A 88 1.49 -8.57 -7.48
C ALA A 88 0.62 -9.83 -7.59
N MET A 89 0.65 -10.73 -6.60
CA MET A 89 -0.23 -11.90 -6.57
C MET A 89 -1.71 -11.52 -6.40
N LEU A 90 -2.02 -10.50 -5.61
CA LEU A 90 -3.39 -9.98 -5.52
C LEU A 90 -3.87 -9.45 -6.88
N TYR A 91 -3.03 -8.70 -7.60
CA TYR A 91 -3.37 -8.25 -8.94
C TYR A 91 -3.54 -9.40 -9.94
N ALA A 92 -2.70 -10.44 -9.86
CA ALA A 92 -2.85 -11.63 -10.70
C ALA A 92 -4.20 -12.34 -10.45
N VAL A 93 -4.65 -12.40 -9.19
CA VAL A 93 -5.99 -12.92 -8.85
C VAL A 93 -7.10 -12.06 -9.46
N VAL A 94 -7.00 -10.73 -9.37
CA VAL A 94 -8.02 -9.84 -9.96
C VAL A 94 -8.04 -9.94 -11.49
N GLU A 95 -6.87 -9.98 -12.14
CA GLU A 95 -6.75 -10.16 -13.59
C GLU A 95 -7.36 -11.50 -14.05
N HIS A 96 -7.18 -12.57 -13.26
CA HIS A 96 -7.75 -13.88 -13.57
C HIS A 96 -9.27 -13.94 -13.36
N GLU A 97 -9.77 -13.44 -12.23
CA GLU A 97 -11.15 -13.65 -11.81
C GLU A 97 -12.10 -12.51 -12.21
N SER A 98 -11.57 -11.34 -12.53
CA SER A 98 -12.36 -10.14 -12.83
C SER A 98 -11.65 -9.27 -13.88
N PRO A 99 -11.38 -9.81 -15.09
CA PRO A 99 -10.68 -9.08 -16.15
C PRO A 99 -11.40 -7.79 -16.57
N ASP A 100 -12.72 -7.72 -16.39
CA ASP A 100 -13.52 -6.52 -16.68
C ASP A 100 -13.23 -5.33 -15.75
N LEU A 101 -12.52 -5.54 -14.64
CA LEU A 101 -12.06 -4.47 -13.75
C LEU A 101 -10.71 -3.87 -14.18
N LEU A 102 -10.05 -4.45 -15.17
CA LEU A 102 -8.79 -3.94 -15.68
C LEU A 102 -9.06 -2.67 -16.50
N PRO A 103 -8.28 -1.60 -16.30
CA PRO A 103 -8.40 -0.41 -17.13
C PRO A 103 -8.09 -0.75 -18.60
N PRO A 104 -8.79 -0.11 -19.57
CA PRO A 104 -8.45 -0.20 -20.98
C PRO A 104 -6.97 0.15 -21.21
N LYS A 105 -6.29 -0.64 -22.06
CA LYS A 105 -4.83 -0.51 -22.27
C LYS A 105 -4.43 0.86 -22.83
N ASP A 106 -5.28 1.45 -23.66
CA ASP A 106 -5.11 2.78 -24.25
C ASP A 106 -5.31 3.90 -23.23
N GLU A 107 -6.34 3.82 -22.39
CA GLU A 107 -6.58 4.75 -21.29
C GLU A 107 -5.40 4.74 -20.31
N LEU A 108 -4.95 3.55 -19.91
CA LEU A 108 -3.85 3.40 -18.96
C LEU A 108 -2.51 3.89 -19.56
N ALA A 109 -2.25 3.61 -20.84
CA ALA A 109 -1.08 4.11 -21.55
C ALA A 109 -1.09 5.64 -21.68
N TRP A 110 -2.26 6.23 -21.93
CA TRP A 110 -2.44 7.68 -21.96
C TRP A 110 -2.16 8.30 -20.59
N ALA A 111 -2.77 7.78 -19.52
CA ALA A 111 -2.56 8.25 -18.15
C ALA A 111 -1.07 8.18 -17.74
N ALA A 112 -0.41 7.05 -18.05
CA ALA A 112 1.01 6.89 -17.82
C ALA A 112 1.89 7.87 -18.62
N GLY A 113 1.45 8.27 -19.81
CA GLY A 113 2.13 9.24 -20.66
C GLY A 113 2.19 10.65 -20.10
N LEU A 114 1.29 11.01 -19.18
CA LEU A 114 1.26 12.31 -18.51
C LEU A 114 2.37 12.46 -17.46
N GLY A 115 2.91 11.34 -16.95
CA GLY A 115 3.86 11.36 -15.83
C GLY A 115 3.21 11.84 -14.53
N GLU A 116 1.91 11.59 -14.38
CA GLU A 116 1.14 11.93 -13.19
C GLU A 116 0.64 10.66 -12.53
N ASP A 117 1.24 10.31 -11.38
CA ASP A 117 0.90 9.10 -10.61
C ASP A 117 -0.62 9.05 -10.30
N ALA A 118 -1.23 10.20 -10.01
CA ALA A 118 -2.67 10.32 -9.73
C ALA A 118 -3.56 9.87 -10.91
N GLY A 119 -3.17 10.14 -12.15
CA GLY A 119 -3.93 9.69 -13.32
C GLY A 119 -3.94 8.17 -13.44
N VAL A 120 -2.80 7.53 -13.16
CA VAL A 120 -2.68 6.08 -13.14
C VAL A 120 -3.44 5.48 -11.94
N ASP A 121 -3.44 6.14 -10.79
CA ASP A 121 -4.22 5.71 -9.62
C ASP A 121 -5.73 5.74 -9.89
N VAL A 122 -6.24 6.78 -10.55
CA VAL A 122 -7.65 6.87 -10.93
C VAL A 122 -8.03 5.75 -11.89
N ALA A 123 -7.22 5.52 -12.94
CA ALA A 123 -7.46 4.45 -13.90
C ALA A 123 -7.45 3.05 -13.24
N CYS A 124 -6.56 2.83 -12.26
CA CYS A 124 -6.45 1.56 -11.56
C CYS A 124 -7.33 1.44 -10.30
N ALA A 125 -8.14 2.44 -9.95
CA ALA A 125 -8.87 2.44 -8.68
C ALA A 125 -9.76 1.21 -8.48
N ALA A 126 -10.38 0.69 -9.55
CA ALA A 126 -11.22 -0.51 -9.51
C ALA A 126 -10.41 -1.77 -9.22
N VAL A 127 -9.30 -1.98 -9.93
CA VAL A 127 -8.41 -3.14 -9.72
C VAL A 127 -7.73 -3.08 -8.34
N ASP A 128 -7.35 -1.90 -7.87
CA ASP A 128 -6.78 -1.71 -6.53
C ASP A 128 -7.79 -2.00 -5.42
N ARG A 129 -9.04 -1.55 -5.60
CA ARG A 129 -10.13 -1.85 -4.66
C ARG A 129 -10.40 -3.34 -4.61
N ALA A 130 -10.48 -4.01 -5.76
CA ALA A 130 -10.68 -5.45 -5.81
C ALA A 130 -9.54 -6.20 -5.13
N ALA A 131 -8.28 -5.85 -5.44
CA ALA A 131 -7.10 -6.44 -4.81
C ALA A 131 -7.10 -6.24 -3.29
N ARG A 132 -7.51 -5.05 -2.82
CA ARG A 132 -7.65 -4.77 -1.39
C ARG A 132 -8.70 -5.66 -0.74
N LEU A 133 -9.88 -5.82 -1.35
CA LEU A 133 -10.98 -6.61 -0.77
C LEU A 133 -10.66 -8.11 -0.68
N LEU A 134 -9.76 -8.64 -1.52
CA LEU A 134 -9.25 -10.01 -1.39
C LEU A 134 -8.66 -10.27 0.00
N LEU A 135 -8.07 -9.25 0.63
CA LEU A 135 -7.41 -9.36 1.92
C LEU A 135 -8.39 -9.38 3.10
N ASP A 136 -9.67 -9.08 2.92
CA ASP A 136 -10.67 -9.16 4.00
C ASP A 136 -11.24 -10.57 4.18
N GLY A 137 -11.00 -11.45 3.20
CA GLY A 137 -11.43 -12.84 3.24
C GLY A 137 -10.55 -13.76 4.07
N ASP A 138 -10.93 -15.03 4.09
CA ASP A 138 -10.13 -16.09 4.70
C ASP A 138 -8.80 -16.30 3.96
N ARG A 139 -7.69 -16.34 4.71
CA ARG A 139 -6.33 -16.42 4.15
C ARG A 139 -6.08 -17.74 3.41
N TRP A 140 -6.68 -18.84 3.86
CA TRP A 140 -6.54 -20.13 3.19
C TRP A 140 -7.24 -20.10 1.82
N ARG A 141 -8.46 -19.56 1.77
CA ARG A 141 -9.15 -19.34 0.48
C ARG A 141 -8.39 -18.41 -0.46
N LEU A 142 -7.77 -17.36 0.06
CA LEU A 142 -6.94 -16.46 -0.75
C LEU A 142 -5.76 -17.21 -1.37
N TRP A 143 -5.10 -18.09 -0.62
CA TRP A 143 -3.98 -18.88 -1.12
C TRP A 143 -4.38 -19.75 -2.32
N VAL A 144 -5.50 -20.48 -2.21
CA VAL A 144 -6.04 -21.30 -3.30
C VAL A 144 -6.33 -20.47 -4.55
N ARG A 145 -6.87 -19.25 -4.39
CA ARG A 145 -7.13 -18.33 -5.49
C ARG A 145 -5.85 -17.84 -6.16
N ILE A 146 -4.82 -17.54 -5.37
CA ILE A 146 -3.50 -17.17 -5.89
C ILE A 146 -2.92 -18.32 -6.72
N GLU A 147 -2.92 -19.54 -6.21
CA GLU A 147 -2.42 -20.72 -6.95
C GLU A 147 -3.19 -20.94 -8.26
N ALA A 148 -4.51 -20.80 -8.24
CA ALA A 148 -5.35 -20.93 -9.44
C ALA A 148 -5.02 -19.86 -10.49
N ALA A 149 -4.92 -18.59 -10.06
CA ALA A 149 -4.61 -17.48 -10.96
C ALA A 149 -3.22 -17.60 -11.60
N LEU A 150 -2.21 -18.01 -10.82
CA LEU A 150 -0.87 -18.22 -11.34
C LEU A 150 -0.82 -19.41 -12.30
N THR A 151 -1.48 -20.53 -11.97
CA THR A 151 -1.57 -21.69 -12.86
C THR A 151 -2.23 -21.34 -14.19
N ALA A 152 -3.32 -20.58 -14.16
CA ALA A 152 -3.97 -20.10 -15.38
C ALA A 152 -3.04 -19.17 -16.17
N GLY A 153 -2.35 -18.25 -15.48
CA GLY A 153 -1.40 -17.31 -16.06
C GLY A 153 -0.24 -17.98 -16.79
N GLU A 154 0.28 -19.11 -16.30
CA GLU A 154 1.38 -19.86 -16.95
C GLU A 154 1.05 -20.33 -18.38
N THR A 155 -0.24 -20.49 -18.70
CA THR A 155 -0.71 -20.89 -20.03
C THR A 155 -1.26 -19.73 -20.86
N ASN A 156 -1.20 -18.50 -20.35
CA ASN A 156 -1.78 -17.33 -21.00
C ASN A 156 -1.09 -17.05 -22.37
N PRO A 157 -1.85 -16.69 -23.42
CA PRO A 157 -1.27 -16.32 -24.71
C PRO A 157 -0.43 -15.05 -24.66
N ASP A 158 -0.75 -14.09 -23.78
CA ASP A 158 0.07 -12.91 -23.55
C ASP A 158 1.34 -13.31 -22.79
N ARG A 159 2.49 -13.14 -23.46
CA ARG A 159 3.80 -13.46 -22.90
C ARG A 159 4.07 -12.73 -21.58
N ARG A 160 3.61 -11.49 -21.43
CA ARG A 160 3.87 -10.70 -20.22
C ARG A 160 3.15 -11.31 -19.01
N VAL A 161 1.89 -11.69 -19.19
CA VAL A 161 1.08 -12.35 -18.15
C VAL A 161 1.71 -13.69 -17.77
N ARG A 162 2.12 -14.48 -18.77
CA ARG A 162 2.80 -15.75 -18.56
C ARG A 162 4.12 -15.62 -17.81
N ASP A 163 5.00 -14.71 -18.24
CA ASP A 163 6.30 -14.50 -17.60
C ASP A 163 6.13 -13.99 -16.15
N ALA A 164 5.13 -13.14 -15.90
CA ALA A 164 4.76 -12.70 -14.56
C ALA A 164 4.24 -13.87 -13.69
N ALA A 165 3.35 -14.71 -14.22
CA ALA A 165 2.80 -15.85 -13.50
C ALA A 165 3.89 -16.88 -13.11
N ILE A 166 4.81 -17.19 -14.04
CA ILE A 166 5.96 -18.07 -13.76
C ILE A 166 6.85 -17.48 -12.66
N THR A 167 7.11 -16.17 -12.72
CA THR A 167 7.94 -15.47 -11.74
C THR A 167 7.30 -15.51 -10.35
N LEU A 168 6.03 -15.13 -10.25
CA LEU A 168 5.28 -15.15 -9.00
C LEU A 168 5.08 -16.57 -8.47
N GLY A 169 4.88 -17.57 -9.34
CA GLY A 169 4.76 -18.96 -8.93
C GLY A 169 6.04 -19.51 -8.29
N ARG A 170 7.21 -19.06 -8.74
CA ARG A 170 8.50 -19.39 -8.08
C ARG A 170 8.58 -18.75 -6.70
N GLU A 171 8.26 -17.46 -6.61
CA GLU A 171 8.26 -16.72 -5.34
C GLU A 171 7.27 -17.29 -4.32
N LEU A 172 6.09 -17.72 -4.75
CA LEU A 172 5.08 -18.35 -3.90
C LEU A 172 5.63 -19.58 -3.17
N ARG A 173 6.48 -20.35 -3.86
CA ARG A 173 7.08 -21.59 -3.33
C ARG A 173 8.28 -21.33 -2.43
N SER A 174 8.97 -20.20 -2.57
CA SER A 174 10.19 -19.88 -1.83
C SER A 174 9.98 -18.95 -0.64
N THR A 175 8.90 -18.17 -0.63
CA THR A 175 8.77 -17.01 0.27
C THR A 175 7.56 -17.14 1.19
N SER A 176 7.76 -16.91 2.49
CA SER A 176 6.66 -16.83 3.45
C SER A 176 5.94 -15.47 3.31
N LEU A 177 4.72 -15.48 2.77
CA LEU A 177 3.95 -14.25 2.56
C LEU A 177 3.20 -13.73 3.79
N ARG A 178 3.35 -14.37 4.96
CA ARG A 178 2.44 -14.16 6.10
C ARG A 178 2.47 -12.73 6.64
N SER A 179 3.66 -12.12 6.74
CA SER A 179 3.85 -10.72 7.15
C SER A 179 3.66 -9.74 5.98
N SER A 180 3.87 -10.19 4.75
CA SER A 180 3.73 -9.41 3.52
C SER A 180 2.28 -8.98 3.27
N MET A 181 1.31 -9.78 3.68
CA MET A 181 -0.12 -9.50 3.47
C MET A 181 -0.62 -8.30 4.28
N ASP A 182 -0.13 -8.13 5.51
CA ASP A 182 -0.53 -6.96 6.33
C ASP A 182 0.10 -5.67 5.77
N ALA A 183 1.32 -5.75 5.24
CA ALA A 183 1.95 -4.65 4.52
C ALA A 183 1.22 -4.31 3.22
N ALA A 184 0.86 -5.32 2.42
CA ALA A 184 0.08 -5.15 1.20
C ALA A 184 -1.26 -4.47 1.50
N ARG A 185 -1.94 -4.88 2.58
CA ARG A 185 -3.18 -4.24 3.05
C ARG A 185 -2.96 -2.76 3.33
N GLN A 186 -1.94 -2.43 4.12
CA GLN A 186 -1.62 -1.05 4.49
C GLN A 186 -1.30 -0.19 3.27
N ILE A 187 -0.52 -0.71 2.32
CA ILE A 187 -0.18 0.01 1.08
C ILE A 187 -1.43 0.31 0.26
N LEU A 188 -2.30 -0.68 0.06
CA LEU A 188 -3.55 -0.49 -0.69
C LEU A 188 -4.53 0.44 0.06
N ASP A 189 -4.59 0.35 1.39
CA ASP A 189 -5.36 1.31 2.21
C ASP A 189 -4.85 2.73 2.03
N ALA A 190 -3.53 2.94 2.12
CA ALA A 190 -2.90 4.25 1.97
C ALA A 190 -3.15 4.85 0.58
N LEU A 191 -3.11 4.03 -0.46
CA LEU A 191 -3.44 4.42 -1.82
C LEU A 191 -4.91 4.85 -1.96
N LEU A 192 -5.82 3.99 -1.49
CA LEU A 192 -7.26 4.18 -1.72
C LEU A 192 -7.85 5.31 -0.87
N VAL A 193 -7.35 5.58 0.33
CA VAL A 193 -7.87 6.68 1.17
C VAL A 193 -7.58 8.06 0.59
N GLU A 194 -6.51 8.20 -0.21
CA GLU A 194 -6.09 9.49 -0.77
C GLU A 194 -7.19 10.10 -1.64
N ALA A 195 -7.85 9.29 -2.47
CA ALA A 195 -8.96 9.72 -3.34
C ALA A 195 -10.20 10.24 -2.58
N TYR A 196 -10.33 9.91 -1.29
CA TYR A 196 -11.46 10.32 -0.45
C TYR A 196 -11.07 11.34 0.62
N GLY A 197 -9.84 11.85 0.60
CA GLY A 197 -9.32 12.72 1.67
C GLY A 197 -9.30 12.01 3.04
N GLY A 198 -9.22 10.67 3.03
CA GLY A 198 -9.25 9.85 4.23
C GLY A 198 -7.91 9.82 4.97
N LEU A 199 -7.88 9.09 6.08
CA LEU A 199 -6.72 8.99 6.95
C LEU A 199 -5.89 7.73 6.60
N PRO A 200 -4.70 7.87 5.99
CA PRO A 200 -3.88 6.70 5.66
C PRO A 200 -3.26 6.05 6.92
N PRO A 201 -2.82 4.77 6.83
CA PRO A 201 -2.06 4.14 7.90
C PRO A 201 -0.86 4.99 8.35
N GLY A 202 -0.66 5.10 9.66
CA GLY A 202 0.34 5.93 10.33
C GLY A 202 -0.16 7.30 10.81
N VAL A 203 -1.36 7.72 10.41
CA VAL A 203 -1.95 8.98 10.93
C VAL A 203 -2.37 8.80 12.39
N LYS A 204 -2.05 9.81 13.22
CA LYS A 204 -2.50 9.86 14.62
C LYS A 204 -3.91 10.43 14.69
N VAL A 205 -4.76 9.74 15.44
CA VAL A 205 -6.19 10.05 15.54
C VAL A 205 -6.67 9.99 16.97
N ARG A 206 -7.82 10.60 17.26
CA ARG A 206 -8.54 10.40 18.52
C ARG A 206 -9.80 9.57 18.31
N VAL A 207 -9.99 8.57 19.16
CA VAL A 207 -11.17 7.70 19.20
C VAL A 207 -11.62 7.63 20.65
N GLY A 208 -12.84 8.10 20.96
CA GLY A 208 -13.35 8.09 22.34
C GLY A 208 -12.50 8.89 23.33
N GLY A 209 -11.78 9.92 22.88
CA GLY A 209 -10.86 10.72 23.70
C GLY A 209 -9.44 10.16 23.83
N GLU A 210 -9.18 8.94 23.35
CA GLU A 210 -7.85 8.33 23.37
C GLU A 210 -7.11 8.54 22.04
N THR A 211 -5.80 8.81 22.11
CA THR A 211 -4.96 8.92 20.91
C THR A 211 -4.51 7.56 20.42
N GLY A 212 -4.78 7.26 19.15
CA GLY A 212 -4.35 6.06 18.45
C GLY A 212 -3.63 6.34 17.15
N THR A 213 -3.28 5.27 16.44
CA THR A 213 -2.69 5.33 15.10
C THR A 213 -3.54 4.51 14.13
N VAL A 214 -3.91 5.07 12.99
CA VAL A 214 -4.56 4.28 11.93
C VAL A 214 -3.57 3.22 11.44
N VAL A 215 -3.99 1.96 11.40
CA VAL A 215 -3.18 0.83 10.89
C VAL A 215 -3.82 0.17 9.67
N GLY A 216 -5.04 0.57 9.30
CA GLY A 216 -5.74 0.11 8.11
C GLY A 216 -7.15 0.69 8.03
N ALA A 217 -7.86 0.35 6.97
CA ALA A 217 -9.23 0.77 6.71
C ALA A 217 -10.10 -0.44 6.32
N ARG A 218 -11.39 -0.35 6.62
CA ARG A 218 -12.42 -1.24 6.08
C ARG A 218 -13.13 -0.57 4.92
N TRP A 219 -13.39 -1.37 3.90
CA TRP A 219 -13.90 -0.89 2.64
C TRP A 219 -15.12 -1.69 2.23
N GLU A 220 -16.13 -0.97 1.74
CA GLU A 220 -17.16 -1.56 0.90
C GLU A 220 -16.66 -1.71 -0.54
N ARG A 221 -17.49 -2.30 -1.41
CA ARG A 221 -17.17 -2.42 -2.85
C ARG A 221 -16.87 -1.08 -3.54
N SER A 222 -17.49 0.00 -3.07
CA SER A 222 -17.31 1.35 -3.61
C SER A 222 -17.40 2.40 -2.50
N GLY A 223 -16.93 3.61 -2.78
CA GLY A 223 -17.01 4.73 -1.85
C GLY A 223 -15.87 4.79 -0.81
N PRO A 224 -15.99 5.71 0.16
CA PRO A 224 -14.99 5.94 1.19
C PRO A 224 -14.89 4.76 2.18
N PRO A 225 -13.88 4.74 3.06
CA PRO A 225 -13.80 3.76 4.13
C PRO A 225 -15.05 3.80 5.02
N SER A 226 -15.57 2.63 5.41
CA SER A 226 -16.64 2.53 6.41
C SER A 226 -16.08 2.73 7.83
N ASP A 227 -14.89 2.17 8.08
CA ASP A 227 -14.23 2.15 9.37
C ASP A 227 -12.73 2.26 9.22
N TYR A 228 -12.08 2.74 10.28
CA TYR A 228 -10.64 2.65 10.46
C TYR A 228 -10.29 1.59 11.49
N LEU A 229 -9.24 0.84 11.20
CA LEU A 229 -8.55 0.01 12.18
C LEU A 229 -7.54 0.92 12.88
N VAL A 230 -7.71 1.12 14.18
CA VAL A 230 -6.89 2.04 14.98
C VAL A 230 -6.20 1.26 16.08
N HIS A 231 -4.90 1.46 16.23
CA HIS A 231 -4.11 0.90 17.33
C HIS A 231 -4.07 1.90 18.49
N LEU A 232 -4.76 1.58 19.59
CA LEU A 232 -4.82 2.32 20.85
C LEU A 232 -4.01 1.60 21.93
N ASP A 233 -2.93 2.22 22.43
CA ASP A 233 -2.13 1.74 23.57
C ASP A 233 -1.78 0.21 23.55
N GLY A 234 -1.53 -0.37 22.36
CA GLY A 234 -1.21 -1.81 22.22
C GLY A 234 -2.33 -2.66 21.62
N VAL A 235 -3.56 -2.15 21.60
CA VAL A 235 -4.77 -2.89 21.22
C VAL A 235 -5.33 -2.32 19.92
N GLN A 236 -5.69 -3.20 18.99
CA GLN A 236 -6.39 -2.78 17.77
C GLN A 236 -7.90 -2.70 18.02
N VAL A 237 -8.48 -1.54 17.71
CA VAL A 237 -9.92 -1.30 17.72
C VAL A 237 -10.41 -0.95 16.32
N THR A 238 -11.72 -1.13 16.10
CA THR A 238 -12.39 -0.62 14.89
C THR A 238 -13.19 0.61 15.28
N ALA A 239 -13.04 1.69 14.53
CA ALA A 239 -13.77 2.94 14.74
C ALA A 239 -14.45 3.37 13.45
N ALA A 240 -15.75 3.68 13.51
CA ALA A 240 -16.50 4.19 12.37
C ALA A 240 -15.84 5.46 11.84
N ALA A 241 -15.73 5.60 10.52
CA ALA A 241 -15.01 6.70 9.88
C ALA A 241 -15.49 8.09 10.36
N SER A 242 -16.78 8.24 10.67
CA SER A 242 -17.39 9.48 11.18
C SER A 242 -16.99 9.87 12.60
N THR A 243 -16.36 8.97 13.37
CA THR A 243 -15.98 9.19 14.78
C THR A 243 -14.48 9.43 14.97
N VAL A 244 -13.69 9.27 13.90
CA VAL A 244 -12.24 9.42 13.92
C VAL A 244 -11.86 10.84 13.54
N THR A 245 -11.16 11.53 14.43
CA THR A 245 -10.63 12.89 14.17
C THR A 245 -9.11 12.88 14.25
N THR A 246 -8.44 13.71 13.45
CA THR A 246 -6.98 13.88 13.52
C THR A 246 -6.58 14.43 14.89
N ALA A 247 -5.56 13.84 15.52
CA ALA A 247 -5.19 14.09 16.92
C ALA A 247 -4.42 15.38 17.18
#